data_AF-A0A3N5QM40-F1
#
_entry.id   AF-A0A3N5QM40-F1
#
_cell.length_a   1.000
_cell.length_b   1.000
_cell.length_c   1.000
_cell.angle_alpha   90.00
_cell.angle_beta   90.00
_cell.angle_gamma   90.00
#
_symmetry.space_group_name_H-M   'P 1'
#
loop_
_entity.id
_entity.type
_entity.pdbx_description
1 polymer ?
#
loop_
_entity_poly.entity_id
_entity_poly.type
_entity_poly.pdbx_seq_one_letter_code
_entity_poly.pdbx_strand_id
1 'polypeptide(L)' 'MSSLLYVIAVILLIAWAIGFIGFHAGGIIHILLVIALIAVILRIIQGRKIL' A
#
# COMPACT_ATOMS: atom_id res chain seq x y z
N MET A 1 16.41 -8.61 9.45
CA MET A 1 15.19 -9.18 8.81
C MET A 1 14.25 -8.09 8.26
N SER A 2 14.81 -6.98 7.74
CA SER A 2 14.06 -5.79 7.29
C SER A 2 13.86 -5.68 5.79
N SER A 3 14.55 -6.51 5.01
CA SER A 3 14.51 -6.50 3.55
C SER A 3 13.16 -6.96 3.00
N LEU A 4 12.59 -8.07 3.48
CA LEU A 4 11.36 -8.64 2.90
C LEU A 4 10.14 -7.70 3.06
N LEU A 5 9.90 -7.16 4.26
CA LEU A 5 8.77 -6.27 4.50
C LEU A 5 8.89 -4.95 3.73
N TYR A 6 10.13 -4.44 3.58
CA TYR A 6 10.43 -3.25 2.79
C TYR A 6 10.19 -3.49 1.30
N VAL A 7 10.68 -4.61 0.75
CA VAL A 7 10.41 -5.02 -0.64
C VAL A 7 8.91 -5.14 -0.90
N ILE A 8 8.17 -5.77 0.02
CA ILE A 8 6.70 -5.86 -0.08
C ILE A 8 6.04 -4.46 -0.03
N ALA A 9 6.52 -3.56 0.82
CA ALA A 9 5.98 -2.19 0.90
C ALA A 9 6.21 -1.42 -0.40
N VAL A 10 7.41 -1.54 -1.00
CA VAL A 10 7.75 -0.92 -2.28
C VAL A 10 6.89 -1.49 -3.41
N ILE A 11 6.72 -2.82 -3.47
CA ILE A 11 5.86 -3.46 -4.48
C ILE A 11 4.41 -2.99 -4.35
N LEU A 12 3.87 -2.91 -3.13
CA LEU A 12 2.51 -2.41 -2.91
C LEU A 12 2.36 -0.95 -3.36
N LEU A 13 3.35 -0.11 -3.10
CA LEU A 13 3.35 1.30 -3.50
C LEU A 13 3.33 1.46 -5.03
N ILE A 14 4.15 0.66 -5.73
CA ILE A 14 4.23 0.70 -7.20
C ILE A 14 2.94 0.17 -7.83
N ALA A 15 2.42 -0.97 -7.34
CA ALA A 15 1.16 -1.52 -7.82
C ALA A 15 -0.03 -0.56 -7.60
N TRP A 16 -0.03 0.18 -6.48
CA TRP A 16 -1.02 1.22 -6.21
C TRP A 16 -0.92 2.39 -7.19
N ALA A 17 0.29 2.90 -7.45
CA ALA A 17 0.49 4.00 -8.40
C ALA A 17 0.05 3.62 -9.83
N ILE A 18 0.38 2.39 -10.26
CA ILE A 18 -0.06 1.85 -11.56
C ILE A 18 -1.60 1.71 -11.59
N GLY A 19 -2.21 1.21 -10.53
CA GLY A 19 -3.66 1.09 -10.41
C GLY A 19 -4.39 2.44 -10.43
N PHE A 20 -3.86 3.44 -9.72
CA PHE A 20 -4.43 4.79 -9.66
C PHE A 20 -4.37 5.54 -10.99
N ILE A 21 -3.28 5.39 -11.75
CA ILE A 21 -3.08 6.08 -13.02
C ILE A 21 -3.71 5.33 -14.19
N GLY A 22 -3.59 3.99 -14.21
CA GLY A 22 -4.04 3.16 -15.33
C GLY A 22 -5.54 2.85 -15.32
N PHE A 23 -6.19 2.92 -14.16
CA PHE A 23 -7.62 2.66 -14.04
C PHE A 23 -8.31 3.90 -13.49
N HIS A 24 -8.97 4.66 -14.38
CA HIS A 24 -10.11 5.52 -14.01
C HIS A 24 -11.30 4.65 -13.61
N ALA A 25 -11.07 3.74 -12.67
CA ALA A 25 -12.06 2.82 -12.20
C ALA A 25 -12.96 3.58 -11.22
N GLY A 26 -14.25 3.66 -11.54
CA GLY A 26 -15.27 4.39 -10.79
C GLY A 26 -15.29 4.10 -9.28
N GLY A 27 -16.06 4.90 -8.54
CA GLY A 27 -15.93 5.16 -7.10
C GLY A 27 -15.63 3.98 -6.16
N ILE A 28 -16.06 2.76 -6.46
CA ILE A 28 -15.78 1.56 -5.65
C ILE A 28 -14.30 1.20 -5.63
N ILE A 29 -13.60 1.22 -6.78
CA ILE A 29 -12.17 0.88 -6.84
C ILE A 29 -11.35 1.97 -6.17
N HIS A 30 -11.79 3.22 -6.26
CA HIS A 30 -11.17 4.34 -5.55
C HIS A 30 -11.22 4.15 -4.03
N ILE A 31 -12.37 3.74 -3.48
CA ILE A 31 -12.52 3.45 -2.04
C ILE A 31 -11.61 2.30 -1.59
N LEU A 32 -11.57 1.21 -2.37
CA LEU A 32 -10.68 0.07 -2.07
C LEU A 32 -9.19 0.48 -2.10
N LEU A 33 -8.79 1.35 -3.04
CA LEU A 33 -7.43 1.89 -3.13
C LEU A 33 -7.07 2.81 -1.95
N VAL A 34 -8.02 3.63 -1.47
CA VAL A 34 -7.82 4.49 -0.29
C VAL A 34 -7.59 3.63 0.96
N ILE A 35 -8.38 2.57 1.16
CA ILE A 35 -8.20 1.62 2.27
C ILE A 35 -6.83 0.93 2.17
N ALA A 36 -6.42 0.49 0.99
CA ALA A 36 -5.11 -0.11 0.77
C ALA A 36 -3.97 0.86 1.11
N LEU A 37 -4.07 2.13 0.72
CA LEU A 37 -3.09 3.16 1.04
C LEU A 37 -2.99 3.40 2.56
N ILE A 38 -4.12 3.51 3.26
CA ILE A 38 -4.16 3.65 4.72
C ILE A 38 -3.51 2.43 5.39
N ALA A 39 -3.81 1.21 4.96
CA ALA A 39 -3.20 0.00 5.49
C ALA A 39 -1.67 -0.03 5.29
N VAL A 40 -1.16 0.44 4.15
CA VAL A 40 0.28 0.58 3.88
C VAL A 40 0.91 1.60 4.83
N ILE A 41 0.30 2.78 4.97
CA ILE A 41 0.80 3.82 5.88
C ILE A 41 0.82 3.33 7.32
N LEU A 42 -0.26 2.71 7.78
CA LEU A 42 -0.33 2.10 9.12
C LEU A 42 0.75 1.04 9.31
N ARG A 43 1.00 0.19 8.32
CA ARG A 43 2.06 -0.83 8.36
C ARG A 43 3.47 -0.22 8.41
N ILE A 44 3.70 0.91 7.73
CA ILE A 44 4.97 1.63 7.79
C ILE A 44 5.15 2.30 9.16
N ILE A 45 4.12 2.97 9.67
CA ILE A 45 4.15 3.67 10.97
C ILE A 45 4.24 2.69 12.13
N GLN A 46 3.53 1.55 12.08
CA GLN A 46 3.63 0.48 13.07
C GLN A 46 4.97 -0.27 13.03
N GLY A 47 5.87 0.12 12.12
CA GLY A 47 7.21 -0.41 11.88
C GLY A 47 7.69 -1.30 13.02
N ARG A 48 7.47 -2.62 12.84
CA ARG A 48 7.71 -3.70 13.80
C ARG A 48 7.75 -3.22 15.25
N LYS A 49 6.66 -3.38 16.00
CA LYS A 49 6.76 -3.47 17.46
C LYS A 49 7.62 -4.71 17.75
N ILE A 50 8.93 -4.49 17.88
CA ILE A 50 9.89 -5.48 18.36
C ILE A 50 9.55 -5.60 19.85
N LEU A 51 8.85 -6.67 20.22
CA LEU A 51 8.74 -7.13 21.60
C LEU A 51 9.75 -8.26 21.79
#